data_AF-A0A3L7T5K4-F1
#
_entry.id   AF-A0A3L7T5K4-F1
#
_cell.length_a   1.000
_cell.length_b   1.000
_cell.length_c   1.000
_cell.angle_alpha   90.00
_cell.angle_beta   90.00
_cell.angle_gamma   90.00
#
_symmetry.space_group_name_H-M   'P 1'
#
loop_
_entity.id
_entity.type
_entity.pdbx_description
1 polymer ?
#
loop_
_entity_poly.entity_id
_entity_poly.type
_entity_poly.pdbx_seq_one_letter_code
_entity_poly.pdbx_strand_id
1 'polypeptide(L)' 'MSKLIKGMEIEALRKDFKNVKDMVFLEVQGITAQNNTALRATLRKKKIHFKVVKNTLARMV' A
#
# COMPACT_ATOMS: atom_id res chain seq x y z
N MET A 1 -7.57 15.29 -5.34
CA MET A 1 -8.31 14.57 -4.27
C MET A 1 -8.81 15.56 -3.23
N SER A 2 -10.11 15.52 -2.95
CA SER A 2 -10.74 16.27 -1.85
C SER A 2 -10.11 15.90 -0.50
N LYS A 3 -10.08 16.84 0.46
CA LYS A 3 -9.56 16.61 1.82
C LYS A 3 -10.23 15.42 2.52
N LEU A 4 -11.54 15.23 2.28
CA LEU A 4 -12.32 14.14 2.86
C LEU A 4 -11.81 12.76 2.42
N ILE A 5 -11.51 12.60 1.13
CA ILE A 5 -11.05 11.32 0.56
C ILE A 5 -9.66 10.95 1.12
N LYS A 6 -8.77 11.94 1.30
CA LYS A 6 -7.46 11.71 1.91
C LYS A 6 -7.57 11.25 3.36
N GLY A 7 -8.49 11.85 4.13
CA GLY A 7 -8.75 11.45 5.51
C GLY A 7 -9.18 9.98 5.61
N MET A 8 -10.15 9.58 4.79
CA MET A 8 -10.62 8.19 4.72
C MET A 8 -9.48 7.22 4.35
N GLU A 9 -8.62 7.60 3.41
CA GLU A 9 -7.53 6.73 2.97
C GLU A 9 -6.42 6.60 4.03
N ILE A 10 -6.15 7.65 4.80
CA ILE A 10 -5.24 7.61 5.96
C ILE A 10 -5.80 6.69 7.05
N GLU A 11 -7.10 6.79 7.35
CA GLU A 11 -7.75 5.90 8.33
C GLU A 11 -7.71 4.44 7.90
N ALA A 12 -7.94 4.16 6.62
CA ALA A 12 -7.83 2.82 6.07
C ALA A 12 -6.40 2.27 6.21
N LEU A 13 -5.39 3.07 5.86
CA LEU A 13 -3.97 2.68 6.03
C LEU A 13 -3.62 2.41 7.49
N ARG A 14 -4.07 3.24 8.43
CA ARG A 14 -3.84 3.01 9.87
C ARG A 14 -4.45 1.70 10.35
N LYS A 15 -5.66 1.36 9.89
CA LYS A 15 -6.30 0.07 10.22
C LYS A 15 -5.53 -1.11 9.62
N ASP A 16 -5.12 -0.99 8.36
CA ASP A 16 -4.36 -2.02 7.65
C ASP A 16 -3.02 -2.31 8.35
N PHE A 17 -2.31 -1.28 8.84
CA PHE A 17 -1.01 -1.45 9.50
C PHE A 17 -1.08 -1.80 10.99
N LYS A 18 -2.18 -1.46 11.70
CA LYS A 18 -2.28 -1.67 13.16
C LYS A 18 -2.06 -3.13 13.60
N ASN A 19 -2.44 -4.09 12.77
CA ASN A 19 -2.37 -5.51 13.09
C ASN A 19 -1.24 -6.26 12.37
N VAL A 20 -0.32 -5.54 11.70
CA VAL A 20 0.78 -6.14 10.94
C VAL A 20 2.03 -6.19 11.83
N LYS A 21 2.53 -7.40 12.07
CA LYS A 21 3.71 -7.63 12.91
C LYS A 21 5.02 -7.37 12.14
N ASP A 22 5.06 -7.81 10.89
CA ASP A 22 6.22 -7.71 10.00
C ASP A 22 5.83 -6.97 8.72
N MET A 23 6.54 -5.89 8.40
CA MET A 23 6.31 -5.07 7.22
C MET A 23 7.62 -4.83 6.47
N VAL A 24 7.56 -4.89 5.14
CA VAL A 24 8.68 -4.53 4.27
C VAL A 24 8.33 -3.26 3.51
N PHE A 25 9.13 -2.22 3.69
CA PHE A 25 9.03 -0.97 2.93
C PHE A 25 9.96 -1.03 1.73
N LEU A 26 9.41 -0.79 0.54
CA LEU A 26 10.14 -0.79 -0.72
C LEU A 26 9.93 0.53 -1.43
N GLU A 27 11.03 1.14 -1.89
CA GLU A 27 10.95 2.23 -2.84
C GLU A 27 10.78 1.64 -4.24
N VAL A 28 9.56 1.74 -4.76
CA VAL A 28 9.21 1.20 -6.07
C VAL A 28 8.91 2.36 -7.01
N GLN A 29 9.85 2.66 -7.91
CA GLN A 29 9.64 3.65 -8.97
C GLN A 29 9.32 2.94 -10.29
N GLY A 30 8.23 3.35 -10.95
CA GLY A 30 7.99 3.00 -12.35
C GLY A 30 7.76 1.51 -12.67
N ILE A 31 6.94 0.79 -11.90
CA ILE A 31 6.52 -0.56 -12.30
C ILE A 31 5.53 -0.51 -13.46
N THR A 32 5.77 -1.31 -14.51
CA THR A 32 4.83 -1.53 -15.62
C THR A 32 3.56 -2.27 -15.14
N ALA A 33 2.42 -2.01 -15.77
CA ALA A 33 1.13 -2.59 -15.36
C ALA A 33 1.12 -4.13 -15.33
N GLN A 34 1.81 -4.76 -16.29
CA GLN A 34 1.97 -6.23 -16.35
C GLN A 34 2.75 -6.75 -15.14
N ASN A 35 3.92 -6.16 -14.85
CA ASN A 35 4.76 -6.58 -13.73
C ASN A 35 4.05 -6.37 -12.39
N ASN A 36 3.29 -5.28 -12.25
CA ASN A 36 2.49 -5.02 -11.05
C ASN A 36 1.43 -6.11 -10.82
N THR A 37 0.77 -6.53 -11.90
CA THR A 37 -0.28 -7.54 -11.84
C THR A 37 0.30 -8.90 -11.48
N ALA A 38 1.42 -9.29 -12.09
CA ALA A 38 2.15 -10.52 -11.75
C ALA A 38 2.63 -10.51 -10.29
N LEU A 39 3.21 -9.40 -9.83
CA LEU A 39 3.69 -9.25 -8.45
C LEU A 39 2.52 -9.33 -7.44
N ARG A 40 1.41 -8.65 -7.71
CA ARG A 40 0.21 -8.77 -6.85
C ARG A 40 -0.35 -10.18 -6.82
N ALA A 41 -0.38 -10.88 -7.96
CA ALA A 41 -0.87 -12.25 -8.02
C ALA A 41 0.01 -13.22 -7.22
N THR A 42 1.33 -13.11 -7.35
CA THR A 42 2.28 -13.96 -6.60
C THR A 42 2.23 -13.71 -5.10
N LEU A 43 2.13 -12.45 -4.66
CA LEU A 43 2.03 -12.10 -3.25
C LEU A 43 0.68 -12.52 -2.63
N ARG A 44 -0.43 -12.41 -3.37
CA ARG A 44 -1.75 -12.89 -2.91
C ARG A 44 -1.77 -14.40 -2.66
N LYS A 45 -1.08 -15.21 -3.49
CA LYS A 45 -0.94 -16.66 -3.25
C LYS A 45 -0.29 -16.97 -1.90
N LYS A 46 0.60 -16.09 -1.43
CA LYS A 46 1.29 -16.19 -0.13
C LYS A 46 0.53 -15.50 1.00
N LYS A 47 -0.70 -15.03 0.77
CA LYS A 47 -1.51 -14.21 1.70
C LYS A 47 -0.83 -12.89 2.12
N ILE A 48 0.05 -12.36 1.28
CA ILE A 48 0.74 -11.08 1.51
C ILE A 48 -0.02 -9.99 0.77
N HIS A 49 -0.40 -8.93 1.50
CA HIS A 49 -1.02 -7.75 0.94
C HIS A 49 0.04 -6.71 0.58
N PHE A 50 -0.04 -6.16 -0.64
CA PHE A 50 0.85 -5.11 -1.12
C PHE A 50 0.03 -3.91 -1.58
N LYS A 51 0.44 -2.72 -1.15
CA LYS A 51 -0.20 -1.44 -1.49
C LYS A 51 0.87 -0.43 -1.84
N VAL A 52 0.69 0.25 -2.98
CA VAL A 52 1.50 1.41 -3.35
C VAL A 52 0.82 2.63 -2.76
N VAL A 53 1.52 3.36 -1.91
CA VAL A 53 0.99 4.53 -1.21
C VAL A 53 1.76 5.77 -1.66
N LYS A 54 1.06 6.89 -1.80
CA LYS A 54 1.72 8.17 -2.09
C LYS A 54 2.60 8.58 -0.91
N ASN A 55 3.83 9.02 -1.18
CA ASN A 55 4.81 9.42 -0.15
C ASN A 55 4.25 10.43 0.86
N THR A 56 3.43 11.39 0.41
CA THR A 56 2.82 12.38 1.32
C THR A 56 1.81 11.78 2.28
N LEU A 57 1.12 10.70 1.90
CA LEU A 57 0.17 9.99 2.77
C LEU A 57 0.92 9.09 3.75
N ALA A 58 1.97 8.42 3.28
CA ALA A 58 2.83 7.58 4.14
C ALA A 58 3.46 8.38 5.30
N ARG A 59 3.77 9.67 5.10
CA ARG A 59 4.28 10.55 6.18
C ARG A 59 3.26 10.85 7.29
N MET A 60 1.97 10.73 7.00
CA MET A 60 0.89 11.11 7.93
C MET A 60 0.33 9.92 8.73
N VAL A 61 0.74 8.69 8.37
CA VAL A 61 0.25 7.43 8.94
C VAL A 61 1.21 6.95 10.01
#